data_AF-A0A9P8JKA5-F1
#
_entry.id   AF-A0A9P8JKA5-F1
#
_cell.length_a   1.000
_cell.length_b   1.000
_cell.length_c   1.000
_cell.angle_alpha   90.00
_cell.angle_beta   90.00
_cell.angle_gamma   90.00
#
_symmetry.space_group_name_H-M   'P 1'
#
loop_
_entity.id
_entity.type
_entity.pdbx_description
1 polymer ?
#
loop_
_entity_poly.entity_id
_entity_poly.type
_entity_poly.pdbx_seq_one_letter_code
_entity_poly.pdbx_strand_id
1 'polypeptide(L)'
;MVGSSIGGICALGLGTRKWSLEECRMKFLKFSEQIFAPKSCFGRLLSRITGGWFAILSNVAKLIFFDSIYDSAPIETILQESFGEASLMIQSDLEHPTKVAVVVNQASTSGPTVFANYNKSRHSKNGAYMWPAMDNLYRSLKIWEVARATSAAPGFWDTITLLGSAYQDGGLSHNNPSAIAISEANVLASSRNADSLIVS
;
A
#
# COMPACT_ATOMS: atom_id res chain seq x y z
N MET A 1 -9.30 3.54 -9.94
CA MET A 1 -8.33 2.44 -9.69
C MET A 1 -8.33 2.14 -8.21
N VAL A 2 -8.36 0.86 -7.84
CA VAL A 2 -8.26 0.44 -6.44
C VAL A 2 -7.19 -0.63 -6.33
N GLY A 3 -6.37 -0.56 -5.29
CA GLY A 3 -5.28 -1.52 -5.08
C GLY A 3 -4.95 -1.76 -3.62
N SER A 4 -4.33 -2.90 -3.34
CA SER A 4 -3.75 -3.30 -2.06
C SER A 4 -2.32 -3.79 -2.27
N SER A 5 -1.47 -3.64 -1.26
CA SER A 5 -0.04 -3.99 -1.34
C SER A 5 0.64 -3.37 -2.56
N ILE A 6 1.43 -4.16 -3.29
CA ILE A 6 2.04 -3.78 -4.58
C ILE A 6 0.99 -3.24 -5.57
N GLY A 7 -0.21 -3.82 -5.63
CA GLY A 7 -1.30 -3.33 -6.46
C GLY A 7 -1.74 -1.91 -6.09
N GLY A 8 -1.67 -1.56 -4.79
CA GLY A 8 -1.89 -0.20 -4.29
C GLY A 8 -0.81 0.78 -4.75
N ILE A 9 0.46 0.37 -4.71
CA ILE A 9 1.59 1.15 -5.24
C ILE A 9 1.40 1.41 -6.73
N CYS A 10 1.05 0.38 -7.51
CA CYS A 10 0.78 0.52 -8.94
C CYS A 10 -0.43 1.44 -9.22
N ALA A 11 -1.52 1.30 -8.46
CA ALA A 11 -2.70 2.14 -8.60
C ALA A 11 -2.38 3.62 -8.33
N LEU A 12 -1.56 3.91 -7.31
CA LEU A 12 -1.05 5.26 -7.06
C LEU A 12 -0.17 5.74 -8.22
N GLY A 13 0.79 4.94 -8.66
CA GLY A 13 1.70 5.31 -9.77
C GLY A 13 0.97 5.67 -11.05
N LEU A 14 0.04 4.82 -11.48
CA LEU A 14 -0.76 5.02 -12.68
C LEU A 14 -1.72 6.20 -12.53
N GLY A 15 -2.43 6.29 -11.40
CA GLY A 15 -3.52 7.25 -11.25
C GLY A 15 -3.12 8.65 -10.74
N THR A 16 -2.04 8.77 -9.96
CA THR A 16 -1.59 10.06 -9.40
C THR A 16 -0.33 10.59 -10.06
N ARG A 17 0.58 9.72 -10.53
CA ARG A 17 1.86 10.10 -11.17
C ARG A 17 1.89 9.91 -12.68
N LYS A 18 0.82 9.37 -13.28
CA LYS A 18 0.73 9.07 -14.72
C LYS A 18 1.87 8.20 -15.23
N TRP A 19 2.36 7.26 -14.40
CA TRP A 19 3.33 6.29 -14.87
C TRP A 19 2.76 5.48 -16.03
N SER A 20 3.60 5.15 -16.99
CA SER A 20 3.31 4.09 -17.96
C SER A 20 3.38 2.72 -17.26
N LEU A 21 2.76 1.70 -17.89
CA LEU A 21 2.88 0.33 -17.39
C LEU A 21 4.33 -0.15 -17.33
N GLU A 22 5.17 0.32 -18.26
CA GLU A 22 6.60 -0.01 -18.29
C GLU A 22 7.35 0.66 -17.13
N GLU A 23 7.04 1.92 -16.81
CA GLU A 23 7.61 2.57 -15.63
C GLU A 23 7.15 1.90 -14.32
N CYS A 24 5.88 1.49 -14.24
CA CYS A 24 5.39 0.67 -13.12
C CYS A 24 6.20 -0.62 -12.98
N ARG A 25 6.43 -1.35 -14.09
CA ARG A 25 7.23 -2.57 -14.11
C ARG A 25 8.65 -2.32 -13.62
N MET A 26 9.31 -1.29 -14.15
CA MET A 26 10.69 -0.95 -13.78
C MET A 26 10.82 -0.55 -12.31
N LYS A 27 9.90 0.28 -11.80
CA LYS A 27 9.87 0.67 -10.39
C LYS A 27 9.57 -0.50 -9.48
N PHE A 28 8.67 -1.40 -9.88
CA PHE A 28 8.38 -2.63 -9.14
C PHE A 28 9.60 -3.55 -9.06
N LEU A 29 10.36 -3.69 -10.15
CA LEU A 29 11.60 -4.47 -10.14
C LEU A 29 12.64 -3.85 -9.19
N LYS A 30 12.85 -2.52 -9.25
CA LYS A 30 13.71 -1.79 -8.30
C LYS A 30 13.27 -2.02 -6.85
N PHE A 31 11.95 -2.02 -6.60
CA PHE A 31 11.36 -2.29 -5.30
C PHE A 31 11.68 -3.71 -4.83
N SER A 32 11.43 -4.69 -5.68
CA SER A 32 11.64 -6.12 -5.39
C SER A 32 13.12 -6.44 -5.13
N GLU A 33 14.03 -5.84 -5.89
CA GLU A 33 15.47 -6.01 -5.68
C GLU A 33 15.91 -5.55 -4.30
N GLN A 34 15.40 -4.42 -3.81
CA GLN A 34 15.78 -3.89 -2.50
C GLN A 34 15.08 -4.62 -1.35
N ILE A 35 13.86 -5.09 -1.56
CA ILE A 35 13.09 -5.88 -0.59
C ILE A 35 13.71 -7.25 -0.38
N PHE A 36 14.10 -7.93 -1.46
CA PHE A 36 14.64 -9.28 -1.38
C PHE A 36 16.17 -9.32 -1.38
N ALA A 37 16.85 -8.17 -1.33
CA ALA A 37 18.30 -8.11 -1.17
C ALA A 37 18.72 -8.77 0.16
N PRO A 38 19.50 -9.87 0.14
CA PRO A 38 19.97 -10.51 1.36
C PRO A 38 20.91 -9.58 2.12
N LYS A 39 20.55 -9.16 3.33
CA LYS A 39 21.30 -8.18 4.13
C LYS A 39 22.71 -8.61 4.56
N SER A 40 23.17 -9.84 4.32
CA SER A 40 24.47 -10.27 4.86
C SER A 40 25.27 -11.20 3.94
N CYS A 41 26.52 -10.79 3.67
CA CYS A 41 27.55 -11.65 3.10
C CYS A 41 27.77 -12.91 3.96
N PHE A 42 27.58 -12.80 5.28
CA PHE A 42 27.64 -13.90 6.24
C PHE A 42 26.50 -14.91 6.05
N GLY A 43 25.31 -14.45 5.64
CA GLY A 43 24.18 -15.33 5.30
C GLY A 43 24.42 -16.15 4.02
N ARG A 44 25.11 -15.56 3.03
CA ARG A 44 25.57 -16.28 1.82
C ARG A 44 26.69 -17.28 2.11
N LEU A 45 27.54 -16.99 3.09
CA LEU A 45 28.64 -17.87 3.50
C LEU A 45 28.12 -19.05 4.33
N LEU A 46 27.24 -18.79 5.32
CA LEU A 46 26.64 -19.84 6.14
C LEU A 46 25.71 -20.77 5.35
N SER A 47 24.93 -20.27 4.39
CA SER A 47 24.05 -21.15 3.60
C SER A 47 24.82 -22.16 2.72
N ARG A 48 26.06 -21.84 2.32
CA ARG A 48 26.98 -22.76 1.63
C ARG A 48 27.60 -23.80 2.57
N ILE A 49 27.68 -23.52 3.88
CA ILE A 49 28.37 -24.38 4.85
C ILE A 49 27.36 -25.27 5.62
N THR A 50 26.15 -24.79 5.89
CA THR A 50 25.21 -25.46 6.81
C THR A 50 23.94 -26.00 6.16
N GLY A 51 23.95 -26.27 4.85
CA GLY A 51 22.91 -27.04 4.17
C GLY A 51 21.48 -26.62 4.49
N GLY A 52 21.08 -25.39 4.13
CA GLY A 52 19.68 -24.94 3.94
C GLY A 52 18.71 -24.91 5.14
N TRP A 53 18.80 -25.80 6.12
CA TRP A 53 17.76 -26.01 7.14
C TRP A 53 17.84 -24.99 8.28
N PHE A 54 19.03 -24.50 8.61
CA PHE A 54 19.22 -23.44 9.61
C PHE A 54 18.66 -22.08 9.15
N ALA A 55 18.64 -21.83 7.84
CA ALA A 55 18.02 -20.64 7.25
C ALA A 55 16.49 -20.70 7.33
N ILE A 56 15.90 -21.88 7.10
CA ILE A 56 14.45 -22.10 7.28
C ILE A 56 14.08 -21.93 8.75
N LEU A 57 14.80 -22.58 9.67
CA LEU A 57 14.54 -22.48 11.11
C LEU A 57 14.75 -21.06 11.65
N SER A 58 15.76 -20.33 11.18
CA SER A 58 15.97 -18.93 11.59
C SER A 58 14.94 -17.98 11.00
N ASN A 59 14.45 -18.22 9.78
CA ASN A 59 13.34 -17.44 9.21
C ASN A 59 12.02 -17.72 9.93
N VAL A 60 11.73 -18.99 10.26
CA VAL A 60 10.56 -19.38 11.05
C VAL A 60 10.66 -18.85 12.48
N ALA A 61 11.83 -18.93 13.12
CA ALA A 61 12.08 -18.35 14.43
C ALA A 61 12.00 -16.81 14.41
N LYS A 62 12.49 -16.14 13.36
CA LYS A 62 12.32 -14.68 13.21
C LYS A 62 10.86 -14.27 13.01
N LEU A 63 10.09 -15.03 12.25
CA LEU A 63 8.64 -14.86 12.11
C LEU A 63 7.89 -15.04 13.44
N ILE A 64 8.40 -15.88 14.35
CA ILE A 64 7.78 -16.18 15.65
C ILE A 64 8.25 -15.21 16.75
N PHE A 65 9.48 -14.68 16.68
CA PHE A 65 10.13 -13.99 17.81
C PHE A 65 10.49 -12.51 17.61
N PHE A 66 10.45 -11.93 16.40
CA PHE A 66 10.91 -10.54 16.18
C PHE A 66 9.93 -9.66 15.40
N ASP A 67 9.88 -8.38 15.78
CA ASP A 67 9.49 -7.23 14.94
C ASP A 67 10.21 -7.32 13.57
N SER A 68 9.60 -6.72 12.55
CA SER A 68 9.85 -6.89 11.11
C SER A 68 11.23 -7.42 10.63
N ILE A 69 11.21 -8.36 9.68
CA ILE A 69 12.42 -8.97 9.09
C ILE A 69 13.24 -7.94 8.28
N TYR A 70 12.61 -6.88 7.76
CA TYR A 70 13.23 -5.83 6.96
C TYR A 70 13.10 -4.46 7.62
N ASP A 71 14.19 -3.69 7.52
CA ASP A 71 14.18 -2.28 7.94
C ASP A 71 13.27 -1.51 6.98
N SER A 72 12.45 -0.60 7.49
CA SER A 72 11.54 0.19 6.68
C SER A 72 12.23 1.34 5.96
N ALA A 73 13.45 1.73 6.35
CA ALA A 73 14.15 2.85 5.74
C ALA A 73 14.36 2.70 4.21
N PRO A 74 14.83 1.55 3.66
CA PRO A 74 15.04 1.41 2.22
C PRO A 74 13.75 1.52 1.40
N ILE A 75 12.67 0.89 1.88
CA ILE A 75 11.37 0.94 1.21
C ILE A 75 10.79 2.36 1.25
N GLU A 76 10.90 3.05 2.37
CA GLU A 76 10.49 4.44 2.50
C GLU A 76 11.26 5.37 1.55
N THR A 77 12.59 5.22 1.47
CA THR A 77 13.41 6.00 0.53
C THR A 77 12.97 5.79 -0.91
N ILE A 78 12.75 4.56 -1.37
CA ILE A 78 12.29 4.32 -2.76
C ILE A 78 10.91 4.92 -3.01
N LEU A 79 10.00 4.82 -2.04
CA LEU A 79 8.65 5.37 -2.17
C LEU A 79 8.70 6.90 -2.22
N GLN A 80 9.53 7.52 -1.38
CA GLN A 80 9.78 8.96 -1.36
C GLN A 80 10.41 9.43 -2.69
N GLU A 81 11.44 8.75 -3.19
CA GLU A 81 12.03 9.03 -4.50
C GLU A 81 11.02 8.89 -5.65
N SER A 82 10.14 7.89 -5.57
CA SER A 82 9.22 7.56 -6.65
C SER A 82 8.01 8.48 -6.70
N PHE A 83 7.42 8.79 -5.55
CA PHE A 83 6.20 9.58 -5.45
C PHE A 83 6.46 11.05 -5.14
N GLY A 84 7.64 11.40 -4.62
CA GLY A 84 8.00 12.72 -4.14
C GLY A 84 7.60 12.94 -2.68
N GLU A 85 8.53 13.45 -1.87
CA GLU A 85 8.34 13.62 -0.41
C GLU A 85 7.19 14.58 -0.03
N ALA A 86 6.91 15.57 -0.87
CA ALA A 86 5.87 16.57 -0.64
C ALA A 86 4.58 16.30 -1.44
N SER A 87 4.49 15.19 -2.17
CA SER A 87 3.31 14.91 -2.99
C SER A 87 2.16 14.42 -2.12
N LEU A 88 1.12 15.23 -2.01
CA LEU A 88 -0.05 14.97 -1.19
C LEU A 88 -1.03 14.02 -1.89
N MET A 89 -1.75 13.24 -1.08
CA MET A 89 -2.84 12.37 -1.51
C MET A 89 -4.01 13.17 -2.10
N ILE A 90 -4.27 14.35 -1.57
CA ILE A 90 -5.26 15.29 -2.09
C ILE A 90 -4.55 16.57 -2.45
N GLN A 91 -4.60 16.93 -3.73
CA GLN A 91 -4.04 18.17 -4.24
C GLN A 91 -5.19 19.15 -4.50
N SER A 92 -5.05 20.39 -4.04
CA SER A 92 -6.09 21.45 -4.11
C SER A 92 -6.40 21.92 -5.53
N ASP A 93 -5.42 21.78 -6.41
CA ASP A 93 -5.27 22.43 -7.71
C ASP A 93 -5.18 21.40 -8.86
N LEU A 94 -5.08 20.12 -8.49
CA LEU A 94 -5.14 18.96 -9.37
C LEU A 94 -6.27 18.06 -8.88
N GLU A 95 -7.47 18.22 -9.45
CA GLU A 95 -8.35 17.07 -9.50
C GLU A 95 -7.59 15.98 -10.25
N HIS A 96 -7.12 14.96 -9.55
CA HIS A 96 -6.60 13.79 -10.23
C HIS A 96 -7.71 13.29 -11.16
N PRO A 97 -7.46 13.26 -12.49
CA PRO A 97 -8.47 12.81 -13.44
C PRO A 97 -8.84 11.35 -13.14
N THR A 98 -7.87 10.58 -12.67
CA THR A 98 -8.05 9.22 -12.18
C THR A 98 -8.29 9.22 -10.68
N LYS A 99 -9.46 8.70 -10.28
CA LYS A 99 -9.78 8.44 -8.87
C LYS A 99 -9.04 7.17 -8.42
N VAL A 100 -8.24 7.28 -7.38
CA VAL A 100 -7.43 6.21 -6.81
C VAL A 100 -7.85 5.98 -5.36
N ALA A 101 -8.03 4.71 -5.01
CA ALA A 101 -8.25 4.29 -3.64
C ALA A 101 -7.27 3.15 -3.29
N VAL A 102 -6.74 3.15 -2.08
CA VAL A 102 -5.75 2.19 -1.62
C VAL A 102 -6.26 1.57 -0.34
N VAL A 103 -6.25 0.25 -0.29
CA VAL A 103 -6.68 -0.52 0.88
C VAL A 103 -5.50 -0.70 1.82
N VAL A 104 -5.74 -0.47 3.10
CA VAL A 104 -4.82 -0.76 4.21
C VAL A 104 -5.59 -1.46 5.32
N ASN A 105 -4.90 -2.13 6.23
CA ASN A 105 -5.53 -2.69 7.42
C ASN A 105 -5.07 -1.94 8.67
N GLN A 106 -5.98 -1.55 9.55
CA GLN A 106 -5.60 -1.01 10.85
C GLN A 106 -5.05 -2.15 11.71
N ALA A 107 -3.85 -1.99 12.27
CA ALA A 107 -3.14 -3.06 12.97
C ALA A 107 -3.86 -3.53 14.24
N SER A 108 -4.55 -2.62 14.96
CA SER A 108 -5.25 -2.94 16.20
C SER A 108 -6.55 -3.72 16.03
N THR A 109 -7.25 -3.53 14.91
CA THR A 109 -8.58 -4.12 14.65
C THR A 109 -8.58 -5.11 13.50
N SER A 110 -7.50 -5.17 12.72
CA SER A 110 -7.42 -5.83 11.42
C SER A 110 -8.52 -5.36 10.44
N GLY A 111 -9.13 -4.20 10.69
CA GLY A 111 -10.22 -3.66 9.90
C GLY A 111 -9.71 -3.02 8.60
N PRO A 112 -10.36 -3.27 7.45
CA PRO A 112 -10.00 -2.63 6.19
C PRO A 112 -10.32 -1.13 6.27
N THR A 113 -9.34 -0.30 5.91
CA THR A 113 -9.47 1.14 5.76
C THR A 113 -9.05 1.52 4.35
N VAL A 114 -9.75 2.47 3.74
CA VAL A 114 -9.41 2.95 2.39
C VAL A 114 -8.92 4.39 2.46
N PHE A 115 -7.73 4.62 1.92
CA PHE A 115 -7.19 5.94 1.65
C PHE A 115 -7.37 6.26 0.17
N ALA A 116 -8.02 7.36 -0.16
CA ALA A 116 -8.24 7.79 -1.54
C ALA A 116 -7.79 9.23 -1.83
N ASN A 117 -7.63 9.52 -3.11
CA ASN A 117 -7.24 10.84 -3.64
C ASN A 117 -8.43 11.75 -4.01
N TYR A 118 -9.63 11.44 -3.50
CA TYR A 118 -10.86 12.18 -3.73
C TYR A 118 -11.62 12.37 -2.43
N ASN A 119 -12.66 13.20 -2.45
CA ASN A 119 -13.46 13.46 -1.25
C ASN A 119 -14.72 12.60 -1.23
N LYS A 120 -14.86 11.74 -0.21
CA LYS A 120 -16.05 10.90 0.00
C LYS A 120 -17.08 11.49 0.97
N SER A 121 -16.87 12.70 1.47
CA SER A 121 -17.78 13.36 2.43
C SER A 121 -19.22 13.55 1.91
N ARG A 122 -19.47 13.26 0.63
CA ARG A 122 -20.79 13.34 -0.02
C ARG A 122 -21.52 11.99 -0.09
N HIS A 123 -20.98 10.91 0.47
CA HIS A 123 -21.50 9.56 0.23
C HIS A 123 -21.75 8.75 1.51
N SER A 124 -22.78 7.90 1.46
CA SER A 124 -23.23 7.07 2.59
C SER A 124 -22.17 6.06 3.02
N LYS A 125 -22.03 5.83 4.33
CA LYS A 125 -21.22 4.74 4.88
C LYS A 125 -21.87 3.40 4.49
N ASN A 126 -21.09 2.48 3.93
CA ASN A 126 -21.55 1.14 3.54
C ASN A 126 -21.17 0.05 4.57
N GLY A 127 -20.48 0.41 5.66
CA GLY A 127 -20.08 -0.51 6.75
C GLY A 127 -19.00 -1.55 6.39
N ALA A 128 -18.71 -1.76 5.11
CA ALA A 128 -17.79 -2.80 4.64
C ALA A 128 -16.31 -2.48 4.88
N TYR A 129 -15.95 -1.19 4.93
CA TYR A 129 -14.61 -0.72 5.26
C TYR A 129 -14.67 0.68 5.85
N MET A 130 -13.62 1.03 6.59
CA MET A 130 -13.46 2.33 7.20
C MET A 130 -12.91 3.35 6.21
N TRP A 131 -13.25 4.61 6.47
CA TRP A 131 -12.70 5.74 5.76
C TRP A 131 -12.36 6.82 6.79
N PRO A 132 -11.14 7.34 6.81
CA PRO A 132 -10.77 8.37 7.76
C PRO A 132 -11.52 9.68 7.50
N ALA A 133 -11.60 10.53 8.52
CA ALA A 133 -12.17 11.86 8.37
C ALA A 133 -11.33 12.70 7.39
N MET A 134 -12.00 13.42 6.50
CA MET A 134 -11.38 14.28 5.49
C MET A 134 -11.03 15.67 6.04
N ASP A 135 -10.22 15.69 7.09
CA ASP A 135 -9.75 16.91 7.76
C ASP A 135 -8.40 17.40 7.20
N ASN A 136 -7.79 18.38 7.89
CA ASN A 136 -6.49 18.91 7.49
C ASN A 136 -5.36 17.88 7.63
N LEU A 137 -5.46 16.94 8.57
CA LEU A 137 -4.47 15.87 8.73
C LEU A 137 -4.52 14.93 7.52
N TYR A 138 -5.72 14.53 7.10
CA TYR A 138 -5.87 13.74 5.87
C TYR A 138 -5.30 14.45 4.66
N ARG A 139 -5.57 15.75 4.50
CA ARG A 139 -5.04 16.55 3.39
C ARG A 139 -3.52 16.69 3.42
N SER A 140 -2.89 16.53 4.58
CA SER A 140 -1.43 16.52 4.72
C SER A 140 -0.79 15.16 4.41
N LEU A 141 -1.58 14.09 4.23
CA LEU A 141 -1.05 12.76 3.91
C LEU A 141 -0.32 12.77 2.58
N LYS A 142 0.87 12.18 2.59
CA LYS A 142 1.70 12.04 1.41
C LYS A 142 1.40 10.72 0.72
N ILE A 143 1.54 10.69 -0.59
CA ILE A 143 1.29 9.49 -1.41
C ILE A 143 2.21 8.34 -0.97
N TRP A 144 3.48 8.64 -0.68
CA TRP A 144 4.44 7.61 -0.27
C TRP A 144 4.09 6.99 1.10
N GLU A 145 3.47 7.75 2.00
CA GLU A 145 3.03 7.24 3.32
C GLU A 145 1.89 6.21 3.15
N VAL A 146 0.91 6.51 2.30
CA VAL A 146 -0.17 5.58 1.96
C VAL A 146 0.36 4.36 1.21
N ALA A 147 1.31 4.55 0.30
CA ALA A 147 2.01 3.45 -0.38
C ALA A 147 2.79 2.56 0.61
N ARG A 148 3.42 3.16 1.62
CA ARG A 148 4.15 2.44 2.68
C ARG A 148 3.20 1.66 3.59
N ALA A 149 2.04 2.24 3.91
CA ALA A 149 1.01 1.58 4.71
C ALA A 149 0.44 0.35 4.01
N THR A 150 0.05 0.47 2.74
CA THR A 150 -0.57 -0.65 2.03
C THR A 150 0.37 -1.82 1.77
N SER A 151 1.69 -1.57 1.74
CA SER A 151 2.72 -2.59 1.51
C SER A 151 3.37 -3.12 2.80
N ALA A 152 2.94 -2.67 3.98
CA ALA A 152 3.51 -3.05 5.27
C ALA A 152 3.09 -4.47 5.69
N ALA A 153 3.55 -5.50 4.97
CA ALA A 153 3.20 -6.90 5.22
C ALA A 153 3.78 -7.36 6.58
N PRO A 154 2.97 -7.96 7.47
CA PRO A 154 3.43 -8.47 8.75
C PRO A 154 4.57 -9.47 8.59
N GLY A 155 5.56 -9.37 9.46
CA GLY A 155 6.80 -10.14 9.37
C GLY A 155 7.77 -9.60 8.34
N PHE A 156 7.34 -8.87 7.30
CA PHE A 156 8.27 -8.22 6.37
C PHE A 156 8.66 -6.82 6.85
N TRP A 157 7.68 -5.95 7.13
CA TRP A 157 7.94 -4.56 7.53
C TRP A 157 7.10 -4.15 8.72
N ASP A 158 7.60 -3.16 9.47
CA ASP A 158 6.84 -2.55 10.56
C ASP A 158 5.61 -1.82 10.02
N THR A 159 4.61 -1.70 10.89
CA THR A 159 3.44 -0.86 10.63
C THR A 159 3.82 0.60 10.56
N ILE A 160 3.08 1.40 9.80
CA ILE A 160 3.23 2.87 9.77
C ILE A 160 2.05 3.53 10.47
N THR A 161 2.31 4.55 11.29
CA THR A 161 1.25 5.31 11.96
C THR A 161 0.81 6.47 11.09
N LEU A 162 -0.46 6.48 10.68
CA LEU A 162 -1.10 7.57 9.95
C LEU A 162 -2.37 7.99 10.68
N LEU A 163 -2.65 9.30 10.76
CA LEU A 163 -3.87 9.82 11.39
C LEU A 163 -4.16 9.24 12.80
N GLY A 164 -3.10 8.98 13.58
CA GLY A 164 -3.20 8.42 14.94
C GLY A 164 -3.48 6.91 15.01
N SER A 165 -3.40 6.17 13.91
CA SER A 165 -3.58 4.71 13.88
C SER A 165 -2.43 4.02 13.14
N ALA A 166 -1.98 2.88 13.67
CA ALA A 166 -1.01 2.02 13.00
C ALA A 166 -1.68 1.21 11.88
N TYR A 167 -1.06 1.19 10.70
CA TYR A 167 -1.55 0.49 9.52
C TYR A 167 -0.54 -0.52 8.99
N GLN A 168 -1.08 -1.61 8.47
CA GLN A 168 -0.38 -2.73 7.85
C GLN A 168 -0.98 -3.07 6.48
N ASP A 169 -0.40 -4.05 5.80
CA ASP A 169 -0.73 -4.41 4.41
C ASP A 169 -2.23 -4.66 4.19
N GLY A 170 -2.79 -4.03 3.16
CA GLY A 170 -4.20 -4.15 2.80
C GLY A 170 -4.56 -5.52 2.19
N GLY A 171 -3.57 -6.23 1.66
CA GLY A 171 -3.68 -7.58 1.14
C GLY A 171 -4.04 -8.63 2.21
N LEU A 172 -3.86 -8.30 3.49
CA LEU A 172 -4.31 -9.15 4.59
C LEU A 172 -5.84 -9.29 4.64
N SER A 173 -6.59 -8.25 4.29
CA SER A 173 -8.06 -8.32 4.20
C SER A 173 -8.55 -8.46 2.76
N HIS A 174 -7.94 -7.72 1.83
CA HIS A 174 -8.39 -7.61 0.45
C HIS A 174 -7.21 -7.73 -0.51
N ASN A 175 -6.63 -8.94 -0.62
CA ASN A 175 -5.63 -9.23 -1.65
C ASN A 175 -6.20 -9.05 -3.08
N ASN A 176 -7.52 -9.18 -3.23
CA ASN A 176 -8.26 -8.72 -4.39
C ASN A 176 -9.28 -7.65 -3.96
N PRO A 177 -9.01 -6.35 -4.18
CA PRO A 177 -9.90 -5.27 -3.77
C PRO A 177 -11.03 -4.97 -4.77
N SER A 178 -11.38 -5.90 -5.67
CA SER A 178 -12.43 -5.70 -6.68
C SER A 178 -13.79 -5.32 -6.10
N ALA A 179 -14.20 -5.93 -4.98
CA ALA A 179 -15.45 -5.57 -4.32
C ALA A 179 -15.44 -4.12 -3.79
N ILE A 180 -14.30 -3.66 -3.27
CA ILE A 180 -14.09 -2.26 -2.88
C ILE A 180 -14.12 -1.38 -4.12
N ALA A 181 -13.50 -1.79 -5.22
CA ALA A 181 -13.51 -1.06 -6.49
C ALA A 181 -14.93 -0.83 -7.02
N ILE A 182 -15.78 -1.87 -7.00
CA ILE A 182 -17.19 -1.77 -7.36
C ILE A 182 -17.91 -0.80 -6.42
N SER A 183 -17.71 -0.95 -5.12
CA SER A 183 -18.35 -0.07 -4.14
C SER A 183 -17.94 1.38 -4.34
N GLU A 184 -16.66 1.67 -4.59
CA GLU A 184 -16.19 3.03 -4.82
C GLU A 184 -16.64 3.57 -6.18
N ALA A 185 -16.73 2.74 -7.21
CA ALA A 185 -17.30 3.13 -8.49
C ALA A 185 -18.77 3.52 -8.35
N ASN A 186 -19.57 2.74 -7.63
CA ASN A 186 -20.98 3.05 -7.36
C ASN A 186 -21.16 4.33 -6.53
N VAL A 187 -20.24 4.56 -5.60
CA VAL A 187 -20.20 5.80 -4.81
C VAL A 187 -19.90 7.01 -5.71
N LEU A 188 -18.92 6.90 -6.61
CA LEU A 188 -18.49 7.99 -7.48
C LEU A 188 -19.42 8.22 -8.68
N ALA A 189 -20.10 7.19 -9.16
CA ALA A 189 -21.04 7.30 -10.26
C ALA A 189 -22.24 8.16 -9.84
N SER A 190 -22.44 9.28 -10.53
CA SER A 190 -23.75 9.90 -10.58
C SER A 190 -24.71 8.95 -11.28
N SER A 191 -25.99 8.93 -10.88
CA SER A 191 -27.04 7.96 -11.24
C SER A 191 -27.34 7.73 -12.74
N ARG A 192 -26.52 8.24 -13.67
CA ARG A 192 -26.68 8.17 -15.12
C ARG A 192 -25.80 7.14 -15.84
N ASN A 193 -24.85 6.49 -15.18
CA ASN A 193 -23.93 5.52 -15.82
C ASN A 193 -23.98 4.17 -15.09
N ALA A 194 -24.91 3.29 -15.48
CA ALA A 194 -25.13 1.99 -14.83
C ALA A 194 -24.22 0.86 -15.35
N ASP A 195 -23.58 1.04 -16.51
CA ASP A 195 -22.73 0.01 -17.12
C ASP A 195 -21.28 0.18 -16.69
N SER A 196 -20.91 -0.48 -15.58
CA SER A 196 -19.53 -0.52 -15.10
C SER A 196 -18.75 -1.67 -15.73
N LEU A 197 -17.60 -1.36 -16.34
CA LEU A 197 -16.62 -2.36 -16.77
C LEU A 197 -15.53 -2.47 -15.70
N ILE A 198 -15.27 -3.70 -15.24
CA ILE A 198 -14.26 -3.99 -14.22
C ILE A 198 -13.17 -4.84 -14.85
N VAL A 199 -11.92 -4.47 -14.61
CA VAL A 199 -10.73 -5.25 -14.94
C VAL A 199 -10.02 -5.56 -13.62
N SER A 200 -9.88 -6.84 -13.29
CA SER A 200 -9.23 -7.35 -12.07
C SER A 200 -8.16 -8.36 -12.41
#